data_AF-A0A920PHW7-F1
#
_entry.id   AF-A0A920PHW7-F1
#
_cell.length_a   1.000
_cell.length_b   1.000
_cell.length_c   1.000
_cell.angle_alpha   90.00
_cell.angle_beta   90.00
_cell.angle_gamma   90.00
#
_symmetry.space_group_name_H-M   'P 1'
#
loop_
_entity.id
_entity.type
_entity.pdbx_description
1 polymer ?
#
loop_
_entity_poly.entity_id
_entity_poly.type
_entity_poly.pdbx_seq_one_letter_code
_entity_poly.pdbx_strand_id
1 'polypeptide(L)'
;MAAKPTGKDFIRQIIRNDVDTGKNDARVCTRFPPEPNGYLHIGHALSICLNFGVAEDFNGTCFLRFDDTNPAKESEDFAAGPSPRMFPG
;
A
#
# COMPACT_ATOMS: atom_id res chain seq x y z
N MET A 1 -22.61 -8.57 0.30
CA MET A 1 -21.48 -8.77 1.22
C MET A 1 -20.72 -10.00 0.76
N ALA A 2 -19.60 -9.82 0.04
CA ALA A 2 -18.83 -10.96 -0.45
C ALA A 2 -18.02 -11.55 0.72
N ALA A 3 -18.20 -12.86 0.98
CA ALA A 3 -17.42 -13.58 1.98
C ALA A 3 -15.92 -13.48 1.63
N LYS A 4 -15.12 -12.97 2.57
CA LYS A 4 -13.68 -12.76 2.37
C LYS A 4 -12.98 -14.13 2.36
N PRO A 5 -12.16 -14.45 1.34
CA PRO A 5 -11.61 -15.79 1.18
C PRO A 5 -10.72 -16.15 2.37
N THR A 6 -11.06 -17.25 3.05
CA THR A 6 -10.26 -17.89 4.11
C THR A 6 -9.08 -18.64 3.49
N GLY A 7 -8.17 -17.91 2.86
CA GLY A 7 -6.82 -18.38 2.59
C GLY A 7 -5.94 -18.09 3.81
N LYS A 8 -4.94 -18.93 4.09
CA LYS A 8 -3.99 -18.82 5.21
C LYS A 8 -3.12 -17.56 5.10
N ASP A 9 -3.72 -16.39 5.29
CA ASP A 9 -3.01 -15.12 5.36
C ASP A 9 -2.40 -14.99 6.75
N PHE A 10 -1.16 -15.45 6.86
CA PHE A 10 -0.39 -15.41 8.10
C PHE A 10 -0.14 -13.98 8.58
N ILE A 11 -0.11 -12.98 7.68
CA ILE A 11 0.09 -11.57 8.04
C ILE A 11 -1.12 -11.09 8.83
N ARG A 12 -2.34 -11.36 8.33
CA ARG A 12 -3.58 -11.03 9.06
C ARG A 12 -3.69 -11.76 10.39
N GLN A 13 -3.18 -12.99 10.48
CA GLN A 13 -3.17 -13.75 11.75
C GLN A 13 -2.24 -13.10 12.78
N ILE A 14 -1.02 -12.71 12.38
CA ILE A 14 -0.07 -12.02 13.26
C ILE A 14 -0.66 -10.69 13.73
N ILE A 15 -1.26 -9.91 12.82
CA ILE A 15 -1.87 -8.62 13.15
C ILE A 15 -3.04 -8.79 14.12
N ARG A 16 -3.92 -9.79 13.92
CA ARG A 16 -4.98 -10.11 14.89
C ARG A 16 -4.42 -10.36 16.28
N ASN A 17 -3.41 -11.21 16.39
CA ASN A 17 -2.81 -11.52 17.68
C ASN A 17 -2.18 -10.28 18.35
N ASP A 18 -1.50 -9.43 17.57
CA ASP A 18 -0.93 -8.17 18.07
C ASP A 18 -2.02 -7.19 18.54
N VAL A 19 -3.15 -7.11 17.82
CA VAL A 19 -4.32 -6.30 18.21
C VAL A 19 -4.97 -6.85 19.48
N ASP A 20 -5.20 -8.16 19.55
CA ASP A 20 -5.84 -8.82 20.70
C ASP A 20 -4.98 -8.73 21.98
N THR A 21 -3.65 -8.70 21.82
CA THR A 21 -2.70 -8.52 22.94
C THR A 21 -2.49 -7.05 23.31
N GLY A 22 -3.14 -6.11 22.63
CA GLY A 22 -3.07 -4.67 22.92
C GLY A 22 -1.77 -4.00 22.48
N LYS A 23 -0.96 -4.65 21.64
CA LYS A 23 0.30 -4.09 21.14
C LYS A 23 0.03 -2.83 20.32
N ASN A 24 0.87 -1.80 20.49
CA ASN A 24 0.69 -0.48 19.84
C ASN A 24 -0.68 0.17 20.09
N ASP A 25 -1.25 -0.06 21.28
CA ASP A 25 -2.61 0.37 21.64
C ASP A 25 -3.69 -0.22 20.70
N ALA A 26 -3.46 -1.44 20.22
CA ALA A 26 -4.29 -2.13 19.23
C ALA A 26 -4.43 -1.40 17.87
N ARG A 27 -3.53 -0.44 17.58
CA ARG A 27 -3.55 0.34 16.34
C ARG A 27 -2.73 -0.35 15.25
N VAL A 28 -3.33 -0.48 14.07
CA VAL A 28 -2.67 -1.01 12.87
C VAL A 28 -2.26 0.13 11.94
N CYS A 29 -1.00 0.14 11.53
CA CYS A 29 -0.45 1.09 10.59
C CYS A 29 0.39 0.36 9.53
N THR A 30 -0.05 0.38 8.28
CA THR A 30 0.67 -0.20 7.14
C THR A 30 1.26 0.91 6.26
N ARG A 31 2.18 0.55 5.37
CA ARG A 31 2.71 1.48 4.37
C ARG A 31 2.98 0.76 3.07
N PHE A 32 2.70 1.42 1.96
CA PHE A 32 3.12 0.99 0.64
C PHE A 32 4.21 1.95 0.14
N PRO A 33 5.48 1.49 0.05
CA PRO A 33 6.55 2.33 -0.44
C PRO A 33 6.96 2.00 -1.87
N PRO A 34 6.32 2.57 -2.92
CA PRO A 34 6.79 2.41 -4.28
C PRO A 34 8.07 3.22 -4.49
N GLU A 35 9.07 2.61 -5.13
CA GLU A 35 10.22 3.36 -5.64
C GLU A 35 9.80 4.21 -6.84
N PRO A 36 10.17 5.50 -6.91
CA PRO A 36 9.85 6.39 -8.03
C PRO A 36 10.72 6.14 -9.28
N ASN A 37 11.19 4.90 -9.47
CA ASN A 37 12.15 4.52 -10.51
C ASN A 37 11.48 3.81 -11.71
N GLY A 38 10.14 3.70 -11.74
CA GLY A 38 9.39 3.06 -12.83
C GLY A 38 7.88 3.00 -12.59
N TYR A 39 7.12 2.70 -13.65
CA TYR A 39 5.66 2.60 -13.59
C TYR A 39 5.18 1.42 -12.73
N LEU A 40 4.09 1.62 -11.99
CA LEU A 40 3.45 0.54 -11.24
C LEU A 40 2.95 -0.56 -12.19
N HIS A 41 3.46 -1.78 -12.04
CA HIS A 41 2.98 -2.95 -12.78
C HIS A 41 2.11 -3.86 -11.89
N ILE A 42 1.49 -4.89 -12.47
CA ILE A 42 0.58 -5.82 -11.76
C ILE A 42 1.18 -6.47 -10.50
N GLY A 43 2.50 -6.64 -10.43
CA GLY A 43 3.18 -7.10 -9.21
C GLY A 43 3.00 -6.16 -8.00
N HIS A 44 2.80 -4.86 -8.22
CA HIS A 44 2.51 -3.90 -7.16
C HIS A 44 1.05 -3.93 -6.72
N ALA A 45 0.13 -4.36 -7.59
CA ALA A 45 -1.28 -4.47 -7.23
C ALA A 45 -1.48 -5.41 -6.04
N LEU A 46 -0.70 -6.49 -5.94
CA LEU A 46 -0.74 -7.40 -4.78
C LEU A 46 -0.34 -6.68 -3.48
N SER A 47 0.75 -5.91 -3.51
CA SER A 47 1.25 -5.18 -2.33
C SER A 47 0.31 -4.03 -1.92
N ILE A 48 -0.28 -3.34 -2.89
CA ILE A 48 -1.31 -2.31 -2.66
C ILE A 48 -2.54 -2.95 -2.01
N CYS A 49 -3.13 -3.97 -2.64
CA CYS A 49 -4.32 -4.64 -2.12
C CYS A 49 -4.07 -5.24 -0.72
N LEU A 50 -2.86 -5.73 -0.45
CA LEU A 50 -2.51 -6.24 0.87
C LEU A 50 -2.42 -5.11 1.91
N ASN A 51 -1.61 -4.07 1.67
CA ASN A 51 -1.36 -3.02 2.66
C ASN A 51 -2.62 -2.20 2.96
N PHE A 52 -3.36 -1.79 1.93
CA PHE A 52 -4.61 -1.06 2.09
C PHE A 52 -5.72 -1.96 2.63
N GLY A 53 -5.83 -3.20 2.14
CA GLY A 53 -6.86 -4.13 2.59
C GLY A 53 -6.66 -4.59 4.04
N VAL A 54 -5.42 -4.65 4.54
CA VAL A 54 -5.14 -4.89 5.96
C VAL A 54 -5.51 -3.66 6.80
N ALA A 55 -5.15 -2.45 6.38
CA ALA A 55 -5.57 -1.25 7.11
C ALA A 55 -7.10 -1.16 7.21
N GLU A 56 -7.82 -1.46 6.13
CA GLU A 56 -9.29 -1.51 6.13
C GLU A 56 -9.84 -2.59 7.08
N ASP A 57 -9.27 -3.80 7.07
CA ASP A 57 -9.71 -4.92 7.93
C ASP A 57 -9.62 -4.64 9.43
N PHE A 58 -8.64 -3.84 9.84
CA PHE A 58 -8.36 -3.53 11.24
C PHE A 58 -8.66 -2.08 11.62
N ASN A 59 -9.39 -1.37 10.75
CA ASN A 59 -9.73 0.04 10.96
C ASN A 59 -8.50 0.95 11.23
N GLY A 60 -7.37 0.57 10.64
CA GLY A 60 -6.06 1.19 10.76
C GLY A 60 -5.77 2.23 9.68
N THR A 61 -4.51 2.65 9.58
CA THR A 61 -4.04 3.63 8.59
C THR A 61 -3.06 2.99 7.62
N CYS A 62 -3.10 3.35 6.34
CA CYS A 62 -2.10 2.96 5.34
C CYS A 62 -1.46 4.22 4.74
N PHE A 63 -0.14 4.34 4.85
CA PHE A 63 0.61 5.45 4.26
C PHE A 63 1.18 5.07 2.89
N LEU A 64 0.97 5.92 1.88
CA LEU A 64 1.71 5.87 0.63
C LEU A 64 2.97 6.73 0.80
N ARG A 65 4.16 6.14 0.69
CA ARG A 65 5.43 6.85 0.84
C ARG A 65 6.33 6.54 -0.35
N PHE A 66 6.64 7.51 -1.19
CA PHE A 66 7.67 7.30 -2.21
C PHE A 66 9.03 7.09 -1.54
N ASP A 67 9.73 6.00 -1.87
CA ASP A 67 11.07 5.73 -1.33
C ASP A 67 12.12 6.42 -2.22
N ASP A 68 12.42 7.66 -1.86
CA ASP A 68 13.26 8.65 -2.56
C ASP A 68 14.72 8.66 -2.06
N THR A 69 15.21 7.51 -1.58
CA THR A 69 16.56 7.42 -0.99
C THR A 69 17.71 7.38 -2.02
N ASN A 70 17.42 7.49 -3.32
CA ASN A 70 18.43 7.40 -4.38
C ASN A 70 18.39 8.58 -5.37
N PRO A 71 19.22 9.63 -5.16
CA PRO A 71 19.21 10.86 -5.97
C PRO A 71 19.71 10.65 -7.42
N ALA A 72 20.18 9.46 -7.79
CA ALA A 72 20.72 9.17 -9.12
C ALA A 72 19.70 8.60 -10.12
N LYS A 73 18.46 8.32 -9.69
CA LYS A 73 17.43 7.67 -10.53
C LYS A 73 16.07 8.36 -10.51
N GLU A 74 15.97 9.55 -9.93
CA GLU A 74 14.72 10.30 -9.89
C GLU A 74 14.46 10.98 -11.24
N SER A 75 13.39 10.60 -11.91
CA SER A 75 12.75 11.45 -12.92
C SER A 75 11.42 11.92 -12.35
N GLU A 76 11.25 13.25 -12.23
CA GLU A 76 10.05 13.91 -11.70
C GLU A 76 8.75 13.45 -12.40
N ASP A 77 8.86 12.92 -13.62
CA ASP A 77 7.77 12.33 -14.41
C ASP A 77 7.09 11.10 -13.78
N PHE A 78 7.75 10.35 -12.88
CA PHE A 78 7.13 9.15 -12.29
C PHE A 78 6.27 9.46 -11.05
N ALA A 79 6.51 10.58 -10.39
CA ALA A 79 5.73 11.02 -9.23
C ALA A 79 4.45 11.78 -9.65
N ALA A 80 4.53 12.52 -10.77
CA ALA A 80 3.41 13.21 -11.38
C ALA A 80 2.83 12.35 -12.50
N GLY A 81 1.74 11.62 -12.23
CA GLY A 81 1.01 10.89 -13.29
C GLY A 81 0.70 11.77 -14.52
N PRO A 82 0.34 11.17 -15.67
CA PRO A 82 0.33 11.86 -16.95
C PRO A 82 -0.49 13.16 -16.91
N SER A 83 0.19 14.26 -17.26
CA SER A 83 -0.38 15.59 -17.43
C SER A 83 -1.65 15.55 -18.30
N PRO A 84 -2.77 16.15 -17.86
CA PRO A 84 -3.99 16.23 -18.64
C PRO A 84 -3.83 17.33 -19.70
N ARG A 85 -3.07 17.07 -20.75
CA ARG A 85 -3.01 17.95 -21.92
C ARG A 85 -2.85 17.14 -23.20
N MET A 86 -3.96 16.67 -23.74
CA MET A 86 -4.33 16.74 -25.17
C MET A 86 -5.54 15.84 -25.44
N PHE A 87 -6.74 16.41 -25.35
CA PHE A 87 -7.81 16.07 -26.28
C PHE A 87 -8.23 17.38 -26.93
N PRO A 88 -7.83 17.65 -28.19
CA PRO A 88 -8.37 18.78 -28.93
C PRO A 88 -9.78 18.42 -29.42
N GLY A 89 -10.72 19.34 -29.14
CA GLY A 89 -11.92 19.68 -29.95
C GLY A 89 -12.76 18.55 -30.52
#